data_AF-A0A537LKM8-F1
#
_entry.id   AF-A0A537LKM8-F1
#
_cell.length_a   1.000
_cell.length_b   1.000
_cell.length_c   1.000
_cell.angle_alpha   90.00
_cell.angle_beta   90.00
_cell.angle_gamma   90.00
#
_symmetry.space_group_name_H-M   'P 1'
#
loop_
_entity.id
_entity.type
_entity.pdbx_description
1 polymer ?
#
loop_
_entity_poly.entity_id
_entity_poly.type
_entity_poly.pdbx_seq_one_letter_code
_entity_poly.pdbx_strand_id
1 'polypeptide(L)' 'MPEPLRVGVLVSGTGSNLQALIDACRAGAIPAEVVLV' A
#
# COMPACT_ATOMS: atom_id res chain seq x y z
N MET A 1 1.19 9.24 -16.85
CA MET A 1 1.21 7.93 -16.17
C MET A 1 -0.19 7.69 -15.61
N PRO A 2 -0.73 6.47 -15.64
CA PRO A 2 -2.04 6.22 -15.05
C PRO A 2 -2.04 6.60 -13.57
N GLU A 3 -3.19 7.05 -13.06
CA GLU A 3 -3.33 7.34 -11.63
C GLU A 3 -3.10 6.07 -10.78
N PRO A 4 -2.46 6.17 -9.60
CA PRO A 4 -2.25 5.03 -8.72
C PRO A 4 -3.57 4.38 -8.30
N LEU A 5 -3.60 3.05 -8.22
CA LEU A 5 -4.75 2.33 -7.67
C LEU A 5 -4.92 2.67 -6.19
N ARG A 6 -6.10 3.14 -5.80
CA ARG A 6 -6.43 3.40 -4.38
C ARG A 6 -6.77 2.10 -3.67
N VAL A 7 -6.03 1.78 -2.61
CA VAL A 7 -6.12 0.51 -1.88
C VAL A 7 -6.50 0.77 -0.42
N GLY A 8 -7.50 0.02 0.09
CA GLY A 8 -7.78 -0.12 1.51
C GLY A 8 -7.26 -1.45 2.05
N VAL A 9 -6.63 -1.47 3.23
CA VAL A 9 -5.99 -2.66 3.78
C VAL A 9 -6.53 -2.99 5.17
N LEU A 10 -7.34 -4.03 5.30
CA LEU A 10 -7.76 -4.53 6.61
C LEU A 10 -6.64 -5.33 7.27
N VAL A 11 -6.29 -4.98 8.51
CA VAL A 11 -5.22 -5.63 9.27
C VAL A 11 -5.67 -6.00 10.70
N SER A 12 -5.22 -7.15 11.20
CA SER A 12 -5.54 -7.64 12.55
C SER A 12 -4.31 -8.00 13.40
N GLY A 13 -3.10 -7.79 12.86
CA GLY A 13 -1.82 -8.10 13.52
C GLY A 13 -0.86 -6.91 13.54
N THR A 14 0.45 -7.18 13.70
CA THR A 14 1.49 -6.14 13.82
C THR A 14 1.74 -5.31 12.55
N GLY A 15 1.18 -5.72 11.40
CA GLY A 15 1.20 -4.93 10.17
C GLY A 15 2.49 -4.99 9.37
N SER A 16 3.38 -5.97 9.55
CA SER A 16 4.62 -6.08 8.76
C SER A 16 4.37 -6.16 7.24
N ASN A 17 3.32 -6.87 6.80
CA ASN A 17 2.93 -6.91 5.39
C ASN A 17 2.37 -5.57 4.90
N LEU A 18 1.61 -4.86 5.74
CA LEU A 18 1.14 -3.51 5.43
C LEU A 18 2.32 -2.56 5.25
N GLN A 19 3.32 -2.62 6.13
CA GLN A 19 4.54 -1.83 6.01
C GLN A 19 5.27 -2.14 4.68
N ALA A 20 5.42 -3.41 4.32
CA ALA A 20 6.03 -3.80 3.06
C ALA A 20 5.25 -3.28 1.83
N LEU A 21 3.92 -3.30 1.86
CA LEU A 21 3.08 -2.73 0.79
C LEU A 21 3.26 -1.22 0.67
N ILE A 22 3.28 -0.50 1.80
CA ILE A 22 3.51 0.96 1.84
C ILE A 22 4.88 1.29 1.25
N ASP A 23 5.91 0.55 1.63
CA ASP A 23 7.27 0.78 1.15
C ASP A 23 7.39 0.52 -0.35
N ALA A 24 6.78 -0.56 -0.86
CA ALA A 24 6.75 -0.86 -2.28
C ALA A 24 5.96 0.17 -3.11
N CYS A 25 4.85 0.71 -2.57
CA CYS A 25 4.11 1.82 -3.19
C CYS A 25 4.97 3.09 -3.26
N ARG A 26 5.66 3.45 -2.16
CA ARG A 26 6.56 4.62 -2.10
C ARG A 26 7.77 4.49 -3.04
N ALA A 27 8.29 3.28 -3.20
CA ALA A 27 9.38 2.97 -4.12
C ALA A 27 8.92 2.96 -5.59
N GLY A 28 7.61 3.08 -5.88
CA GLY A 28 7.05 3.00 -7.23
C GLY A 28 7.06 1.58 -7.82
N ALA A 29 7.38 0.56 -7.01
CA ALA A 29 7.35 -0.84 -7.43
C ALA A 29 5.92 -1.35 -7.59
N ILE A 30 4.98 -0.79 -6.82
CA ILE A 30 3.55 -1.02 -6.97
C ILE A 30 2.90 0.31 -7.35
N PRO A 31 2.22 0.43 -8.50
CA PRO A 31 1.53 1.65 -8.91
C PRO A 31 0.20 1.81 -8.17
N ALA A 32 0.26 1.88 -6.84
CA ALA A 32 -0.88 1.99 -5.94
C ALA A 32 -0.58 2.96 -4.80
N GLU A 33 -1.65 3.37 -4.12
CA GLU A 33 -1.61 4.20 -2.93
C GLU A 33 -2.52 3.58 -1.87
N VAL A 34 -1.99 3.35 -0.67
CA VAL A 34 -2.78 2.90 0.49
C VAL A 34 -3.48 4.12 1.08
N VAL A 35 -4.80 4.18 0.94
CA VAL A 35 -5.63 5.33 1.32
C VAL A 35 -6.44 5.10 2.59
N LEU A 36 -6.52 3.84 3.05
CA LEU A 36 -7.24 3.43 4.24
C LEU A 36 -6.57 2.18 4.82
N VAL A 37 -6.52 2.10 6.15
CA VAL A 37 -6.14 0.91 6.92
C VAL A 37 -7.25 0.60 7.90
#